data_AF-A0A7E4W5C3-F1
#
_entry.id   AF-A0A7E4W5C3-F1
#
_cell.length_a   1.000
_cell.length_b   1.000
_cell.length_c   1.000
_cell.angle_alpha   90.00
_cell.angle_beta   90.00
_cell.angle_gamma   90.00
#
_symmetry.space_group_name_H-M   'P 1'
#
loop_
_entity.id
_entity.type
_entity.pdbx_description
1 polymer ?
#
loop_
_entity_poly.entity_id
_entity_poly.type
_entity_poly.pdbx_seq_one_letter_code
_entity_poly.pdbx_strand_id
1 'polypeptide(L)'
;MSESASNQSVLDKFTKLTTENNNITKTIAEYIWIDGNGQDIRSKSQVLDLDPTNELSPNDFPIWTFDGSSTDLADKGPTSDVYLYPVAVFNDPFRPKIGKIILCDTYKASNVPTKTNNRAKCSEVANDPKTIAETPAFGMEQEYTMLKDGYPLGWPKNGFPAPQGPYYCGVGAGKVVGRDIVEAHYHACLYAGVKICGINAEVMPGQWEFQVGVCYGIEVADHLWVGRYILHRVAEEFGVEITFDPKPIRGDWNGAGCHTNMSTKSTMEKGSGYDAILKAVEKLKPTHAEHIAHYDPSGGKDNERRLTGKHETASIDDFSAGVAARGASIRIPQSVFDKKCGYFEDRRPSANCDPYSVVYALIKSVILD
;
A
#
# COMPACT_ATOMS: atom_id res chain seq x y z
N MET A 1 -5.35 -29.26 -13.71
CA MET A 1 -3.93 -29.63 -13.51
C MET A 1 -3.85 -30.39 -12.21
N SER A 2 -3.23 -31.57 -12.19
CA SER A 2 -2.98 -32.29 -10.94
C SER A 2 -2.21 -31.39 -9.98
N GLU A 3 -2.57 -31.36 -8.70
CA GLU A 3 -1.82 -30.70 -7.64
C GLU A 3 -0.38 -31.25 -7.61
N SER A 4 0.53 -30.70 -8.42
CA SER A 4 1.95 -30.78 -8.08
C SER A 4 2.14 -29.80 -6.92
N ALA A 5 1.80 -30.24 -5.71
CA ALA A 5 2.12 -29.50 -4.51
C ALA A 5 3.64 -29.25 -4.51
N SER A 6 4.06 -27.99 -4.50
CA SER A 6 5.46 -27.62 -4.38
C SER A 6 6.04 -28.28 -3.11
N ASN A 7 7.28 -28.76 -3.19
CA ASN A 7 7.94 -29.38 -2.04
C ASN A 7 8.81 -28.35 -1.33
N GLN A 8 8.23 -27.62 -0.39
CA GLN A 8 8.94 -26.55 0.34
C GLN A 8 10.16 -27.06 1.10
N SER A 9 10.09 -28.28 1.64
CA SER A 9 11.24 -28.89 2.34
C SER A 9 12.45 -29.15 1.42
N VAL A 10 12.21 -29.34 0.12
CA VAL A 10 13.27 -29.48 -0.88
C VAL A 10 13.83 -28.10 -1.23
N LEU A 11 12.99 -27.09 -1.46
CA LEU A 11 13.43 -25.72 -1.73
C LEU A 11 14.30 -25.17 -0.58
N ASP A 12 13.89 -25.43 0.66
CA ASP A 12 14.60 -25.06 1.89
C ASP A 12 16.07 -25.50 1.92
N LYS A 13 16.41 -26.63 1.29
CA LYS A 13 17.80 -27.12 1.22
C LYS A 13 18.68 -26.18 0.38
N PHE A 14 18.11 -25.56 -0.64
CA PHE A 14 18.81 -24.67 -1.55
C PHE A 14 18.82 -23.22 -1.07
N THR A 15 17.73 -22.74 -0.46
CA THR A 15 17.66 -21.37 0.07
C THR A 15 18.56 -21.15 1.30
N LYS A 16 18.95 -22.23 1.98
CA LYS A 16 19.91 -22.20 3.12
C LYS A 16 21.37 -22.29 2.69
N LEU A 17 21.68 -22.43 1.40
CA LEU A 17 23.06 -22.43 0.93
C LEU A 17 23.69 -21.07 1.23
N THR A 18 24.81 -21.08 1.97
CA THR A 18 25.53 -19.85 2.29
C THR A 18 26.59 -19.54 1.24
N THR A 19 26.75 -18.26 0.95
CA THR A 19 27.80 -17.69 0.11
C THR A 19 29.11 -17.44 0.88
N GLU A 20 29.04 -17.46 2.22
CA GLU A 20 30.10 -17.07 3.16
C GLU A 20 31.41 -17.87 2.97
N ASN A 21 31.32 -19.19 2.70
CA ASN A 21 32.52 -20.02 2.47
C ASN A 21 33.11 -19.88 1.06
N ASN A 22 32.41 -19.20 0.15
CA ASN A 22 32.76 -19.11 -1.27
C ASN A 22 33.15 -17.68 -1.71
N ASN A 23 33.27 -16.72 -0.79
CA ASN A 23 33.51 -15.30 -1.08
C ASN A 23 32.52 -14.71 -2.11
N ILE A 24 31.28 -15.22 -2.18
CA ILE A 24 30.29 -14.70 -3.14
C ILE A 24 29.71 -13.39 -2.56
N THR A 25 30.20 -12.26 -3.07
CA THR A 25 29.78 -10.88 -2.77
C THR A 25 28.81 -10.35 -3.83
N LYS A 26 27.79 -11.14 -4.17
CA LYS A 26 26.80 -10.78 -5.18
C LYS A 26 25.45 -10.50 -4.53
N THR A 27 24.73 -9.54 -5.07
CA THR A 27 23.37 -9.19 -4.67
C THR A 27 22.37 -9.74 -5.67
N ILE A 28 21.27 -10.32 -5.18
CA ILE A 28 20.09 -10.62 -6.00
C ILE A 28 19.15 -9.41 -5.87
N ALA A 29 19.06 -8.61 -6.93
CA ALA A 29 18.20 -7.44 -7.00
C ALA A 29 16.84 -7.84 -7.60
N GLU A 30 15.79 -7.86 -6.78
CA GLU A 30 14.41 -8.07 -7.20
C GLU A 30 13.78 -6.72 -7.57
N TYR A 31 13.72 -6.41 -8.87
CA TYR A 31 13.10 -5.18 -9.36
C TYR A 31 11.59 -5.35 -9.32
N ILE A 32 10.89 -4.44 -8.64
CA ILE A 32 9.43 -4.42 -8.57
C ILE A 32 8.87 -3.14 -9.22
N TRP A 33 7.73 -3.25 -9.88
CA TRP A 33 7.03 -2.11 -10.49
C TRP A 33 5.51 -2.33 -10.57
N ILE A 34 4.78 -1.24 -10.76
CA ILE A 34 3.32 -1.24 -10.90
C ILE A 34 2.97 -1.41 -12.39
N ASP A 35 2.01 -2.28 -12.70
CA ASP A 35 1.63 -2.56 -14.08
C ASP A 35 0.64 -1.55 -14.69
N GLY A 36 0.17 -1.84 -15.90
CA GLY A 36 -0.71 -0.97 -16.67
C GLY A 36 -2.14 -0.84 -16.15
N ASN A 37 -2.57 -1.65 -15.17
CA ASN A 37 -3.85 -1.48 -14.48
C ASN A 37 -3.74 -0.58 -13.24
N GLY A 38 -2.52 -0.30 -12.77
CA GLY A 38 -2.26 0.60 -11.64
C GLY A 38 -2.53 -0.01 -10.26
N GLN A 39 -2.76 -1.32 -10.19
CA GLN A 39 -3.10 -2.07 -8.98
C GLN A 39 -2.11 -3.21 -8.72
N ASP A 40 -1.72 -3.92 -9.78
CA ASP A 40 -0.87 -5.10 -9.65
C ASP A 40 0.61 -4.76 -9.66
N ILE A 41 1.37 -5.57 -8.92
CA ILE A 41 2.82 -5.47 -8.83
C ILE A 41 3.44 -6.60 -9.63
N ARG A 42 4.46 -6.26 -10.42
CA ARG A 42 5.27 -7.22 -11.19
C ARG A 42 6.69 -7.20 -10.66
N SER A 43 7.41 -8.31 -10.83
CA SER A 43 8.81 -8.36 -10.44
C SER A 43 9.66 -9.27 -11.31
N LYS A 44 10.97 -9.05 -11.27
CA LYS A 44 11.99 -9.98 -11.78
C LYS A 44 13.34 -9.71 -11.12
N SER A 45 14.20 -10.73 -11.07
CA SER A 45 15.49 -10.65 -10.39
C SER A 45 16.68 -10.54 -11.34
N GLN A 46 17.67 -9.73 -10.95
CA GLN A 46 19.01 -9.68 -11.56
C GLN A 46 20.07 -10.05 -10.51
N VAL A 47 21.14 -10.72 -10.93
CA VAL A 47 22.34 -10.89 -10.08
C VAL A 47 23.34 -9.80 -10.43
N LEU A 48 23.81 -9.06 -9.43
CA LEU A 48 24.75 -7.96 -9.57
C LEU A 48 26.00 -8.20 -8.73
N ASP A 49 27.14 -7.71 -9.21
CA ASP A 49 28.42 -7.70 -8.47
C ASP A 49 28.44 -6.55 -7.45
N LEU A 50 27.47 -6.56 -6.54
CA LEU A 50 27.32 -5.64 -5.43
C LEU A 50 27.37 -6.42 -4.12
N ASP A 51 28.13 -5.92 -3.14
CA ASP A 51 28.15 -6.50 -1.80
C ASP A 51 26.83 -6.18 -1.07
N PRO A 52 26.01 -7.19 -0.71
CA PRO A 52 24.70 -6.96 -0.09
C PRO A 52 24.79 -6.43 1.35
N THR A 53 25.99 -6.46 1.97
CA THR A 53 26.25 -5.94 3.32
C THR A 53 26.49 -4.43 3.33
N ASN A 54 26.76 -3.83 2.17
CA ASN A 54 26.87 -2.38 2.05
C ASN A 54 25.51 -1.69 2.17
N GLU A 55 25.53 -0.42 2.57
CA GLU A 55 24.40 0.49 2.40
C GLU A 55 24.28 0.82 0.91
N LEU A 56 23.27 0.25 0.25
CA LEU A 56 23.02 0.43 -1.18
C LEU A 56 21.87 1.41 -1.39
N SER A 57 22.08 2.32 -2.32
CA SER A 57 21.12 3.33 -2.76
C SER A 57 20.54 2.97 -4.12
N PRO A 58 19.44 3.59 -4.56
CA PRO A 58 18.88 3.36 -5.90
C PRO A 58 19.90 3.55 -7.04
N ASN A 59 20.87 4.48 -6.89
CA ASN A 59 21.88 4.77 -7.90
C ASN A 59 22.91 3.66 -8.10
N ASP A 60 23.01 2.71 -7.16
CA ASP A 60 23.90 1.56 -7.27
C ASP A 60 23.33 0.47 -8.19
N PHE A 61 22.03 0.57 -8.52
CA PHE A 61 21.32 -0.40 -9.35
C PHE A 61 21.15 0.13 -10.78
N PRO A 62 21.45 -0.67 -11.82
CA PRO A 62 21.28 -0.23 -13.20
C PRO A 62 19.81 -0.04 -13.56
N ILE A 63 19.55 0.89 -14.47
CA ILE A 63 18.27 0.93 -15.20
C ILE A 63 18.13 -0.37 -15.97
N TRP A 64 16.93 -0.96 -15.91
CA TRP A 64 16.62 -2.19 -16.64
C TRP A 64 15.41 -2.00 -17.54
N THR A 65 15.06 -3.01 -18.33
CA THR A 65 13.92 -2.98 -19.26
C THR A 65 13.10 -4.24 -19.16
N PHE A 66 11.83 -4.19 -19.53
CA PHE A 66 10.97 -5.36 -19.69
C PHE A 66 9.99 -5.13 -20.84
N ASP A 67 9.31 -6.20 -21.26
CA ASP A 67 8.26 -6.13 -22.27
C ASP A 67 6.97 -5.54 -21.70
N GLY A 68 6.73 -4.26 -21.98
CA GLY A 68 5.54 -3.53 -21.54
C GLY A 68 4.24 -3.99 -22.19
N SER A 69 4.30 -4.72 -23.32
CA SER A 69 3.10 -5.25 -23.98
C SER A 69 2.46 -6.41 -23.22
N SER A 70 3.23 -7.07 -22.35
CA SER A 70 2.79 -8.14 -21.46
C SER A 70 2.23 -7.63 -20.12
N THR A 71 2.21 -6.31 -19.92
CA THR A 71 1.80 -5.68 -18.66
C THR A 71 0.91 -4.46 -18.89
N ASP A 72 0.33 -4.30 -20.08
CA ASP A 72 -0.50 -3.16 -20.49
C ASP A 72 0.17 -1.78 -20.35
N LEU A 73 1.51 -1.71 -20.38
CA LEU A 73 2.29 -0.46 -20.29
C LEU A 73 2.80 0.03 -21.65
N ALA A 74 2.75 -0.83 -22.67
CA ALA A 74 3.03 -0.50 -24.06
C ALA A 74 2.04 -1.23 -24.97
N ASP A 75 1.80 -0.68 -26.16
CA ASP A 75 1.00 -1.37 -27.18
C ASP A 75 1.75 -2.62 -27.68
N LYS A 76 0.99 -3.63 -28.12
CA LYS A 76 1.57 -4.80 -28.79
C LYS A 76 2.17 -4.36 -30.12
N GLY A 77 3.48 -4.55 -30.28
CA GLY A 77 4.18 -4.10 -31.49
C GLY A 77 5.70 -4.27 -31.41
N PRO A 78 6.43 -3.79 -32.43
CA PRO A 78 7.87 -3.96 -32.53
C PRO A 78 8.68 -3.14 -31.50
N THR A 79 8.05 -2.19 -30.81
CA THR A 79 8.67 -1.35 -29.78
C THR A 79 7.83 -1.37 -28.50
N SER A 80 8.04 -2.37 -27.64
CA SER A 80 7.31 -2.55 -26.39
C SER A 80 8.16 -2.38 -25.12
N ASP A 81 9.45 -2.04 -25.27
CA ASP A 81 10.35 -1.86 -24.13
C ASP A 81 9.89 -0.73 -23.21
N VAL A 82 9.75 -1.07 -21.93
CA VAL A 82 9.54 -0.14 -20.82
C VAL A 82 10.74 -0.22 -19.89
N TYR A 83 11.20 0.94 -19.44
CA TYR A 83 12.39 1.11 -18.63
C TYR A 83 12.02 1.19 -17.15
N LEU A 84 12.81 0.51 -16.33
CA LEU A 84 12.73 0.46 -14.87
C LEU A 84 13.82 1.35 -14.29
N TYR A 85 13.42 2.43 -13.63
CA TYR A 85 14.33 3.35 -12.94
C TYR A 85 14.25 3.08 -11.44
N PRO A 86 15.33 2.59 -10.80
CA PRO A 86 15.35 2.39 -9.36
C PRO A 86 15.05 3.68 -8.58
N VAL A 87 14.19 3.59 -7.57
CA VAL A 87 13.78 4.74 -6.75
C VAL A 87 13.84 4.50 -5.25
N ALA A 88 13.77 3.25 -4.80
CA ALA A 88 13.96 2.88 -3.39
C ALA A 88 14.51 1.44 -3.29
N VAL A 89 15.23 1.17 -2.20
CA VAL A 89 15.92 -0.10 -1.94
C VAL A 89 15.53 -0.62 -0.56
N PHE A 90 15.14 -1.88 -0.50
CA PHE A 90 14.76 -2.59 0.73
C PHE A 90 15.50 -3.92 0.84
N ASN A 91 15.62 -4.47 2.04
CA ASN A 91 16.12 -5.85 2.17
C ASN A 91 15.04 -6.83 1.68
N ASP A 92 15.47 -7.92 1.02
CA ASP A 92 14.55 -8.97 0.56
C ASP A 92 14.34 -10.02 1.68
N PRO A 93 13.15 -10.10 2.30
CA PRO A 93 12.89 -11.08 3.36
C PRO A 93 12.77 -12.52 2.83
N PHE A 94 12.60 -12.72 1.52
CA PHE A 94 12.53 -14.04 0.88
C PHE A 94 13.91 -14.57 0.51
N ARG A 95 14.92 -13.70 0.43
CA ARG A 95 16.32 -14.03 0.15
C ARG A 95 17.24 -13.30 1.13
N PRO A 96 17.14 -13.61 2.43
CA PRO A 96 17.85 -12.87 3.47
C PRO A 96 19.36 -12.88 3.23
N LYS A 97 20.02 -11.80 3.66
CA LYS A 97 21.47 -11.51 3.51
C LYS A 97 21.97 -11.21 2.10
N ILE A 98 21.34 -11.72 1.05
CA ILE A 98 21.83 -11.57 -0.33
C ILE A 98 20.88 -10.79 -1.25
N GLY A 99 19.60 -10.74 -0.91
CA GLY A 99 18.57 -10.14 -1.73
C GLY A 99 18.27 -8.70 -1.35
N LYS A 100 17.93 -7.89 -2.36
CA LYS A 100 17.40 -6.54 -2.21
C LYS A 100 16.15 -6.40 -3.07
N ILE A 101 15.11 -5.77 -2.55
CA ILE A 101 13.92 -5.36 -3.32
C ILE A 101 14.17 -3.94 -3.83
N ILE A 102 14.04 -3.73 -5.15
CA ILE A 102 14.29 -2.46 -5.83
C ILE A 102 12.97 -1.96 -6.40
N LEU A 103 12.35 -1.00 -5.71
CA LEU A 103 11.16 -0.33 -6.23
C LEU A 103 11.57 0.56 -7.42
N CYS A 104 10.81 0.49 -8.50
CA CYS A 104 11.13 1.18 -9.74
C CYS A 104 9.98 2.03 -10.28
N ASP A 105 10.34 3.20 -10.81
CA ASP A 105 9.50 3.95 -11.74
C ASP A 105 9.55 3.32 -13.13
N THR A 106 8.46 3.50 -13.89
CA THR A 106 8.36 3.02 -15.28
C THR A 106 8.31 4.16 -16.28
N TYR A 107 9.13 4.06 -17.33
CA TYR A 107 9.22 5.05 -18.41
C TYR A 107 9.21 4.38 -19.78
N LYS A 108 8.63 5.07 -20.77
CA LYS A 108 8.77 4.70 -22.18
C LYS A 108 10.18 5.00 -22.68
N ALA A 109 10.58 4.40 -23.82
CA ALA A 109 11.84 4.70 -24.49
C ALA A 109 12.06 6.20 -24.79
N SER A 110 10.99 6.97 -24.94
CA SER A 110 11.01 8.43 -25.10
C SER A 110 11.28 9.21 -23.80
N ASN A 111 11.65 8.53 -22.71
CA ASN A 111 11.81 9.09 -21.37
C ASN A 111 10.56 9.79 -20.82
N VAL A 112 9.37 9.32 -21.23
CA VAL A 112 8.08 9.81 -20.74
C VAL A 112 7.54 8.81 -19.71
N PRO A 113 7.06 9.24 -18.53
CA PRO A 113 6.42 8.35 -17.57
C PRO A 113 5.32 7.52 -18.21
N THR A 114 5.19 6.24 -17.83
CA THR A 114 4.06 5.43 -18.29
C THR A 114 2.74 5.94 -17.70
N LYS A 115 1.60 5.45 -18.22
CA LYS A 115 0.26 5.91 -17.80
C LYS A 115 -0.04 5.70 -16.32
N THR A 116 0.58 4.72 -15.68
CA THR A 116 0.40 4.37 -14.25
C THR A 116 1.60 4.76 -13.40
N ASN A 117 2.60 5.46 -13.95
CA ASN A 117 3.66 6.08 -13.16
C ASN A 117 3.12 7.37 -12.48
N ASN A 118 2.30 7.17 -11.44
CA ASN A 118 1.76 8.25 -10.61
C ASN A 118 2.82 8.81 -9.66
N ARG A 119 3.88 8.04 -9.37
CA ARG A 119 5.02 8.47 -8.55
C ARG A 119 5.69 9.70 -9.14
N ALA A 120 5.88 9.77 -10.46
CA ALA A 120 6.47 10.94 -11.12
C ALA A 120 5.72 12.24 -10.81
N LYS A 121 4.38 12.24 -10.89
CA LYS A 121 3.53 13.40 -10.55
C LYS A 121 3.53 13.70 -9.05
N CYS A 122 3.48 12.66 -8.23
CA CYS A 122 3.55 12.82 -6.77
C CYS A 122 4.90 13.40 -6.33
N SER A 123 5.98 13.02 -7.01
CA SER A 123 7.34 13.52 -6.74
C SER A 123 7.45 15.01 -7.07
N GLU A 124 6.81 15.48 -8.14
CA GLU A 124 6.78 16.90 -8.50
C GLU A 124 6.18 17.74 -7.37
N VAL A 125 4.98 17.40 -6.88
CA VAL A 125 4.32 18.16 -5.80
C VAL A 125 5.02 17.98 -4.45
N ALA A 126 5.62 16.81 -4.19
CA ALA A 126 6.36 16.56 -2.96
C ALA A 126 7.65 17.40 -2.87
N ASN A 127 8.26 17.72 -4.02
CA ASN A 127 9.47 18.53 -4.11
C ASN A 127 9.20 20.03 -4.31
N ASP A 128 7.93 20.47 -4.33
CA ASP A 128 7.60 21.89 -4.36
C ASP A 128 8.13 22.58 -3.08
N PRO A 129 8.77 23.77 -3.19
CA PRO A 129 9.30 24.47 -2.02
C PRO A 129 8.29 24.72 -0.90
N LYS A 130 7.01 24.95 -1.21
CA LYS A 130 5.94 25.11 -0.20
C LYS A 130 5.67 23.78 0.52
N THR A 131 5.64 22.68 -0.23
CA THR A 131 5.47 21.34 0.34
C THR A 131 6.63 20.97 1.25
N ILE A 132 7.88 21.20 0.82
CA ILE A 132 9.07 20.95 1.63
C ILE A 132 9.01 21.76 2.94
N ALA A 133 8.61 23.03 2.87
CA ALA A 133 8.49 23.91 4.03
C ALA A 133 7.44 23.45 5.06
N GLU A 134 6.35 22.84 4.60
CA GLU A 134 5.31 22.26 5.46
C GLU A 134 5.65 20.85 5.94
N THR A 135 6.63 20.16 5.32
CA THR A 135 7.12 18.84 5.74
C THR A 135 5.97 17.84 6.01
N PRO A 136 5.08 17.58 5.02
CA PRO A 136 3.91 16.75 5.24
C PRO A 136 4.32 15.33 5.63
N ALA A 137 3.63 14.81 6.64
CA ALA A 137 3.83 13.48 7.17
C ALA A 137 2.54 12.67 7.05
N PHE A 138 2.68 11.41 6.66
CA PHE A 138 1.58 10.52 6.33
C PHE A 138 1.68 9.20 7.10
N GLY A 139 0.52 8.61 7.35
CA GLY A 139 0.37 7.19 7.67
C GLY A 139 -0.82 6.61 6.91
N MET A 140 -0.73 5.37 6.45
CA MET A 140 -1.78 4.70 5.68
C MET A 140 -2.15 3.37 6.32
N GLU A 141 -3.45 3.12 6.42
CA GLU A 141 -4.09 1.96 7.04
C GLU A 141 -4.61 1.03 5.95
N GLN A 142 -3.82 0.06 5.52
CA GLN A 142 -4.17 -0.83 4.42
C GLN A 142 -5.02 -2.01 4.91
N GLU A 143 -6.31 -1.95 4.64
CA GLU A 143 -7.19 -3.11 4.81
C GLU A 143 -7.13 -4.03 3.60
N TYR A 144 -7.28 -5.33 3.81
CA TYR A 144 -7.30 -6.33 2.75
C TYR A 144 -8.08 -7.57 3.18
N THR A 145 -8.53 -8.36 2.21
CA THR A 145 -9.21 -9.63 2.47
C THR A 145 -8.43 -10.79 1.89
N MET A 146 -8.26 -11.85 2.67
CA MET A 146 -7.65 -13.10 2.22
C MET A 146 -8.70 -13.96 1.54
N LEU A 147 -8.38 -14.53 0.38
CA LEU A 147 -9.24 -15.42 -0.40
C LEU A 147 -8.58 -16.79 -0.59
N LYS A 148 -9.40 -17.83 -0.69
CA LYS A 148 -9.01 -19.16 -1.12
C LYS A 148 -10.10 -19.71 -2.05
N ASP A 149 -9.69 -20.13 -3.25
CA ASP A 149 -10.60 -20.60 -4.30
C ASP A 149 -11.73 -19.61 -4.64
N GLY A 150 -11.44 -18.30 -4.57
CA GLY A 150 -12.41 -17.22 -4.82
C GLY A 150 -13.38 -16.91 -3.66
N TYR A 151 -13.20 -17.53 -2.49
CA TYR A 151 -14.01 -17.27 -1.29
C TYR A 151 -13.15 -16.70 -0.15
N PRO A 152 -13.69 -15.85 0.74
CA PRO A 152 -12.91 -15.37 1.88
C PRO A 152 -12.38 -16.51 2.76
N LEU A 153 -11.13 -16.38 3.19
CA LEU A 153 -10.42 -17.44 3.90
C LEU A 153 -11.14 -17.78 5.21
N GLY A 154 -11.39 -19.08 5.42
CA GLY A 154 -12.06 -19.62 6.61
C GLY A 154 -13.58 -19.50 6.61
N TRP A 155 -14.18 -18.99 5.52
CA TRP A 155 -15.63 -19.05 5.36
C TRP A 155 -16.09 -20.49 5.04
N PRO A 156 -17.30 -20.88 5.47
CA PRO A 156 -17.85 -22.16 5.09
C PRO A 156 -18.08 -22.20 3.57
N LYS A 157 -17.75 -23.33 2.93
CA LYS A 157 -17.99 -23.52 1.50
C LYS A 157 -19.47 -23.28 1.18
N ASN A 158 -19.75 -22.41 0.21
CA ASN A 158 -21.11 -22.03 -0.19
C ASN A 158 -21.98 -21.46 0.94
N GLY A 159 -21.38 -20.79 1.94
CA GLY A 159 -22.12 -20.22 3.05
C GLY A 159 -21.46 -18.97 3.63
N PHE A 160 -22.05 -18.48 4.72
CA PHE A 160 -21.56 -17.33 5.47
C PHE A 160 -21.16 -17.76 6.88
N PRO A 161 -20.14 -17.14 7.49
CA PRO A 161 -19.87 -17.29 8.91
C PRO A 161 -20.96 -16.59 9.73
N ALA A 162 -20.82 -16.62 11.06
CA ALA A 162 -21.71 -15.86 11.94
C ALA A 162 -21.65 -14.34 11.63
N PRO A 163 -22.66 -13.55 12.00
CA PRO A 163 -22.66 -12.10 11.77
C PRO A 163 -21.43 -11.40 12.37
N GLN A 164 -21.08 -10.24 11.80
CA GLN A 164 -19.96 -9.41 12.24
C GLN A 164 -20.10 -9.00 13.72
N GLY A 165 -18.97 -8.84 14.40
CA GLY A 165 -18.93 -8.51 15.84
C GLY A 165 -17.77 -9.15 16.59
N PRO A 166 -17.65 -10.50 16.61
CA PRO A 166 -16.61 -11.18 17.40
C PRO A 166 -15.22 -11.20 16.73
N TYR A 167 -15.10 -10.71 15.50
CA TYR A 167 -13.91 -10.86 14.65
C TYR A 167 -12.87 -9.75 14.84
N TYR A 168 -13.33 -8.49 14.91
CA TYR A 168 -12.45 -7.31 15.07
C TYR A 168 -11.57 -7.45 16.31
N CYS A 169 -10.25 -7.37 16.13
CA CYS A 169 -9.25 -7.61 17.19
C CYS A 169 -9.47 -8.92 17.98
N GLY A 170 -10.07 -9.93 17.35
CA GLY A 170 -10.40 -11.20 17.99
C GLY A 170 -9.17 -12.04 18.33
N VAL A 171 -9.38 -13.04 19.19
CA VAL A 171 -8.40 -14.07 19.53
C VAL A 171 -9.08 -15.43 19.66
N GLY A 172 -8.41 -16.47 19.17
CA GLY A 172 -8.88 -17.85 19.22
C GLY A 172 -9.45 -18.36 17.89
N ALA A 173 -9.42 -19.69 17.74
CA ALA A 173 -10.03 -20.38 16.61
C ALA A 173 -11.53 -20.07 16.53
N GLY A 174 -12.05 -19.95 15.30
CA GLY A 174 -13.44 -19.57 15.03
C GLY A 174 -13.73 -18.07 15.05
N LYS A 175 -12.76 -17.24 15.44
CA LYS A 175 -12.84 -15.77 15.31
C LYS A 175 -11.79 -15.22 14.35
N VAL A 176 -10.58 -15.78 14.41
CA VAL A 176 -9.44 -15.29 13.64
C VAL A 176 -9.00 -16.34 12.64
N VAL A 177 -8.75 -15.91 11.41
CA VAL A 177 -8.31 -16.78 10.31
C VAL A 177 -7.11 -16.13 9.61
N GLY A 178 -6.07 -16.90 9.30
CA GLY A 178 -4.92 -16.42 8.53
C GLY A 178 -3.89 -15.60 9.32
N ARG A 179 -3.89 -15.67 10.66
CA ARG A 179 -2.94 -14.91 11.50
C ARG A 179 -1.48 -15.25 11.20
N ASP A 180 -1.20 -16.49 10.83
CA ASP A 180 0.13 -16.94 10.38
C ASP A 180 0.67 -16.14 9.19
N ILE A 181 -0.19 -15.85 8.20
CA ILE A 181 0.16 -14.99 7.07
C ILE A 181 0.45 -13.56 7.54
N VAL A 182 -0.37 -13.04 8.46
CA VAL A 182 -0.23 -11.68 8.99
C VAL A 182 1.07 -11.51 9.78
N GLU A 183 1.37 -12.46 10.68
CA GLU A 183 2.61 -12.43 11.48
C GLU A 183 3.84 -12.59 10.58
N ALA A 184 3.78 -13.48 9.58
CA ALA A 184 4.86 -13.65 8.60
C ALA A 184 5.09 -12.36 7.79
N HIS A 185 4.03 -11.73 7.30
CA HIS A 185 4.08 -10.43 6.62
C HIS A 185 4.66 -9.34 7.53
N TYR A 186 4.23 -9.27 8.79
CA TYR A 186 4.70 -8.27 9.74
C TYR A 186 6.20 -8.39 9.97
N HIS A 187 6.70 -9.60 10.25
CA HIS A 187 8.13 -9.86 10.40
C HIS A 187 8.92 -9.60 9.11
N ALA A 188 8.37 -9.95 7.95
CA ALA A 188 8.99 -9.71 6.66
C ALA A 188 9.13 -8.21 6.36
N CYS A 189 8.10 -7.40 6.65
CA CYS A 189 8.14 -5.95 6.53
C CYS A 189 9.19 -5.32 7.46
N LEU A 190 9.25 -5.77 8.72
CA LEU A 190 10.28 -5.33 9.68
C LEU A 190 11.70 -5.64 9.18
N TYR A 191 11.93 -6.86 8.65
CA TYR A 191 13.21 -7.25 8.07
C TYR A 191 13.58 -6.41 6.84
N ALA A 192 12.60 -6.15 5.97
CA ALA A 192 12.78 -5.38 4.75
C ALA A 192 13.13 -3.90 5.01
N GLY A 193 12.79 -3.39 6.20
CA GLY A 193 12.88 -1.98 6.53
C GLY A 193 11.63 -1.19 6.12
N VAL A 194 10.50 -1.86 5.86
CA VAL A 194 9.22 -1.17 5.68
C VAL A 194 8.82 -0.53 7.00
N LYS A 195 8.40 0.74 6.98
CA LYS A 195 7.90 1.51 8.14
C LYS A 195 6.50 1.05 8.57
N ILE A 196 6.34 -0.25 8.79
CA ILE A 196 5.12 -0.85 9.33
C ILE A 196 5.00 -0.47 10.81
N CYS A 197 3.84 0.05 11.22
CA CYS A 197 3.62 0.55 12.58
C CYS A 197 2.56 -0.22 13.38
N GLY A 198 1.83 -1.14 12.74
CA GLY A 198 0.91 -2.03 13.42
C GLY A 198 0.14 -2.95 12.48
N ILE A 199 -0.65 -3.83 13.08
CA ILE A 199 -1.58 -4.76 12.44
C ILE A 199 -2.82 -4.97 13.32
N ASN A 200 -3.95 -5.32 12.73
CA ASN A 200 -5.12 -5.82 13.46
C ASN A 200 -5.99 -6.72 12.58
N ALA A 201 -6.75 -7.61 13.23
CA ALA A 201 -7.85 -8.31 12.57
C ALA A 201 -9.01 -7.34 12.37
N GLU A 202 -9.56 -7.31 11.17
CA GLU A 202 -10.65 -6.39 10.82
C GLU A 202 -12.04 -6.97 11.12
N VAL A 203 -13.07 -6.16 10.89
CA VAL A 203 -14.47 -6.49 11.23
C VAL A 203 -15.00 -7.70 10.47
N MET A 204 -14.65 -7.87 9.18
CA MET A 204 -15.06 -9.02 8.41
C MET A 204 -14.10 -10.21 8.66
N PRO A 205 -14.59 -11.44 8.89
CA PRO A 205 -13.73 -12.59 9.09
C PRO A 205 -12.91 -12.90 7.82
N GLY A 206 -11.59 -13.02 7.98
CA GLY A 206 -10.64 -13.14 6.87
C GLY A 206 -10.15 -11.78 6.32
N GLN A 207 -10.65 -10.67 6.86
CA GLN A 207 -10.15 -9.31 6.61
C GLN A 207 -9.14 -8.91 7.68
N TRP A 208 -8.12 -8.17 7.26
CA TRP A 208 -7.03 -7.71 8.11
C TRP A 208 -6.57 -6.33 7.70
N GLU A 209 -5.82 -5.68 8.58
CA GLU A 209 -5.19 -4.39 8.33
C GLU A 209 -3.71 -4.44 8.70
N PHE A 210 -2.89 -3.72 7.93
CA PHE A 210 -1.56 -3.30 8.37
C PHE A 210 -1.39 -1.79 8.15
N GLN A 211 -0.67 -1.14 9.05
CA GLN A 211 -0.43 0.30 8.99
C GLN A 211 1.01 0.61 8.60
N VAL A 212 1.21 1.57 7.70
CA VAL A 212 2.52 2.11 7.30
C VAL A 212 2.62 3.57 7.70
N GLY A 213 3.68 3.95 8.40
CA GLY A 213 3.93 5.32 8.82
C GLY A 213 4.70 5.41 10.15
N VAL A 214 5.07 6.61 10.61
CA VAL A 214 4.91 7.90 9.95
C VAL A 214 6.04 8.10 8.91
N CYS A 215 5.68 8.44 7.68
CA CYS A 215 6.63 8.70 6.59
C CYS A 215 6.45 10.13 6.05
N TYR A 216 7.51 10.71 5.49
CA TYR A 216 7.47 12.10 4.99
C TYR A 216 7.32 12.15 3.48
N GLY A 217 6.43 13.03 3.01
CA GLY A 217 6.16 13.21 1.58
C GLY A 217 5.79 11.88 0.88
N ILE A 218 6.49 11.58 -0.21
CA ILE A 218 6.20 10.42 -1.06
C ILE A 218 6.60 9.07 -0.45
N GLU A 219 7.42 9.07 0.60
CA GLU A 219 7.96 7.86 1.22
C GLU A 219 6.86 6.89 1.70
N VAL A 220 5.73 7.39 2.20
CA VAL A 220 4.61 6.52 2.64
C VAL A 220 4.12 5.60 1.50
N ALA A 221 4.12 6.12 0.27
CA ALA A 221 3.63 5.41 -0.90
C ALA A 221 4.66 4.39 -1.40
N ASP A 222 5.95 4.73 -1.39
CA ASP A 222 7.04 3.78 -1.67
C ASP A 222 6.95 2.58 -0.70
N HIS A 223 6.79 2.86 0.60
CA HIS A 223 6.68 1.82 1.63
C HIS A 223 5.39 1.00 1.54
N LEU A 224 4.25 1.61 1.20
CA LEU A 224 3.00 0.86 1.08
C LEU A 224 3.03 -0.10 -0.12
N TRP A 225 3.54 0.33 -1.27
CA TRP A 225 3.69 -0.56 -2.43
C TRP A 225 4.61 -1.75 -2.14
N VAL A 226 5.73 -1.53 -1.44
CA VAL A 226 6.62 -2.62 -1.02
C VAL A 226 5.96 -3.51 0.03
N GLY A 227 5.19 -2.94 0.97
CA GLY A 227 4.39 -3.68 1.93
C GLY A 227 3.35 -4.58 1.27
N ARG A 228 2.66 -4.10 0.22
CA ARG A 228 1.74 -4.88 -0.61
C ARG A 228 2.45 -6.01 -1.37
N TYR A 229 3.62 -5.73 -1.95
CA TYR A 229 4.43 -6.76 -2.62
C TYR A 229 4.79 -7.90 -1.66
N ILE A 230 5.30 -7.56 -0.48
CA ILE A 230 5.65 -8.55 0.54
C ILE A 230 4.41 -9.33 0.98
N LEU A 231 3.24 -8.68 1.13
CA LEU A 231 2.00 -9.36 1.49
C LEU A 231 1.59 -10.40 0.45
N HIS A 232 1.60 -10.04 -0.85
CA HIS A 232 1.32 -10.99 -1.93
C HIS A 232 2.30 -12.16 -1.92
N ARG A 233 3.61 -11.88 -1.85
CA ARG A 233 4.66 -12.90 -1.84
C ARG A 233 4.59 -13.83 -0.63
N VAL A 234 4.21 -13.31 0.54
CA VAL A 234 3.95 -14.16 1.72
C VAL A 234 2.73 -15.02 1.45
N ALA A 235 1.60 -14.44 1.02
CA ALA A 235 0.37 -15.20 0.78
C ALA A 235 0.51 -16.29 -0.29
N GLU A 236 1.35 -16.08 -1.31
CA GLU A 236 1.75 -17.09 -2.31
C GLU A 236 2.30 -18.37 -1.64
N GLU A 237 3.16 -18.25 -0.63
CA GLU A 237 3.74 -19.38 0.11
C GLU A 237 2.68 -20.19 0.90
N PHE A 238 1.54 -19.56 1.22
CA PHE A 238 0.40 -20.20 1.90
C PHE A 238 -0.70 -20.66 0.94
N GLY A 239 -0.56 -20.40 -0.36
CA GLY A 239 -1.61 -20.67 -1.36
C GLY A 239 -2.91 -19.91 -1.06
N VAL A 240 -2.77 -18.66 -0.60
CA VAL A 240 -3.86 -17.74 -0.30
C VAL A 240 -3.74 -16.53 -1.21
N GLU A 241 -4.87 -16.07 -1.75
CA GLU A 241 -4.94 -14.87 -2.56
C GLU A 241 -5.24 -13.65 -1.66
N ILE A 242 -4.71 -12.49 -2.03
CA ILE A 242 -4.97 -11.22 -1.35
C ILE A 242 -5.74 -10.33 -2.31
N THR A 243 -6.87 -9.79 -1.86
CA THR A 243 -7.61 -8.77 -2.60
C THR A 243 -7.62 -7.45 -1.83
N PHE A 244 -7.37 -6.37 -2.58
CA PHE A 244 -7.56 -4.99 -2.14
C PHE A 244 -8.88 -4.39 -2.66
N ASP A 245 -9.77 -5.21 -3.23
CA ASP A 245 -11.09 -4.75 -3.66
C ASP A 245 -11.81 -4.06 -2.49
N PRO A 246 -12.38 -2.84 -2.67
CA PRO A 246 -13.01 -2.11 -1.57
C PRO A 246 -14.30 -2.74 -1.06
N LYS A 247 -14.90 -3.68 -1.79
CA LYS A 247 -16.11 -4.38 -1.40
C LYS A 247 -16.07 -5.82 -1.92
N PRO A 248 -15.22 -6.67 -1.32
CA PRO A 248 -14.95 -8.02 -1.83
C PRO A 248 -16.19 -8.90 -1.72
N ILE A 249 -17.02 -8.69 -0.69
CA ILE A 249 -18.29 -9.38 -0.49
C ILE A 249 -19.43 -8.36 -0.42
N ARG A 250 -20.48 -8.60 -1.21
CA ARG A 250 -21.70 -7.78 -1.21
C ARG A 250 -22.55 -8.07 0.03
N GLY A 251 -23.36 -7.09 0.42
CA GLY A 251 -24.28 -7.21 1.55
C GLY A 251 -23.73 -6.61 2.85
N ASP A 252 -24.18 -7.17 3.97
CA ASP A 252 -23.92 -6.71 5.35
C ASP A 252 -22.55 -7.18 5.88
N TRP A 253 -21.52 -6.93 5.07
CA TRP A 253 -20.11 -7.18 5.38
C TRP A 253 -19.33 -5.89 5.19
N ASN A 254 -18.32 -5.62 6.01
CA ASN A 254 -17.52 -4.42 5.85
C ASN A 254 -16.82 -4.39 4.47
N GLY A 255 -16.57 -3.18 3.98
CA GLY A 255 -15.66 -2.98 2.86
C GLY A 255 -14.22 -2.86 3.33
N ALA A 256 -13.29 -2.70 2.38
CA ALA A 256 -11.87 -2.50 2.65
C ALA A 256 -11.44 -1.06 2.29
N GLY A 257 -10.88 -0.33 3.25
CA GLY A 257 -10.35 1.03 3.07
C GLY A 257 -8.82 1.11 3.00
N CYS A 258 -8.33 2.30 2.66
CA CYS A 258 -6.94 2.69 2.86
C CYS A 258 -6.86 4.04 3.61
N HIS A 259 -7.35 4.11 4.86
CA HIS A 259 -7.44 5.40 5.55
C HIS A 259 -6.06 6.07 5.59
N THR A 260 -6.05 7.38 5.32
CA THR A 260 -4.81 8.14 5.19
C THR A 260 -4.77 9.25 6.21
N ASN A 261 -3.86 9.11 7.16
CA ASN A 261 -3.54 10.10 8.17
C ASN A 261 -2.58 11.13 7.58
N MET A 262 -2.88 12.42 7.71
CA MET A 262 -2.02 13.52 7.25
C MET A 262 -1.80 14.56 8.35
N SER A 263 -0.56 14.99 8.50
CA SER A 263 -0.16 16.18 9.26
C SER A 263 0.86 17.00 8.49
N THR A 264 1.00 18.26 8.85
CA THR A 264 2.06 19.15 8.39
C THR A 264 2.70 19.82 9.60
N LYS A 265 3.82 20.51 9.39
CA LYS A 265 4.45 21.38 10.40
C LYS A 265 3.41 22.31 11.03
N SER A 266 2.55 22.93 10.23
CA SER A 266 1.50 23.82 10.72
C SER A 266 0.44 23.10 11.57
N THR A 267 0.00 21.89 11.20
CA THR A 267 -1.02 21.16 11.99
C THR A 267 -0.47 20.61 13.30
N MET A 268 0.84 20.38 13.38
CA MET A 268 1.54 19.89 14.57
C MET A 268 1.87 21.00 15.58
N GLU A 269 1.80 22.27 15.18
CA GLU A 269 2.16 23.42 16.02
C GLU A 269 1.21 23.59 17.21
N LYS A 270 1.75 23.81 18.41
CA LYS A 270 0.92 23.97 19.60
C LYS A 270 0.27 25.35 19.62
N GLY A 271 -1.03 25.40 19.88
CA GLY A 271 -1.80 26.65 19.97
C GLY A 271 -2.44 27.10 18.66
N SER A 272 -1.87 26.74 17.50
CA SER A 272 -2.44 27.04 16.16
C SER A 272 -2.78 25.80 15.34
N GLY A 273 -2.30 24.61 15.73
CA GLY A 273 -2.40 23.40 14.94
C GLY A 273 -3.83 22.94 14.66
N TYR A 274 -4.75 23.07 15.63
CA TYR A 274 -6.16 22.72 15.42
C TYR A 274 -6.82 23.60 14.36
N ASP A 275 -6.55 24.91 14.36
CA ASP A 275 -7.07 25.82 13.34
C ASP A 275 -6.47 25.51 11.97
N ALA A 276 -5.20 25.10 11.91
CA ALA A 276 -4.57 24.63 10.68
C ALA A 276 -5.24 23.33 10.17
N ILE A 277 -5.62 22.41 11.05
CA ILE A 277 -6.40 21.21 10.68
C ILE A 277 -7.75 21.61 10.10
N LEU A 278 -8.50 22.50 10.77
CA LEU A 278 -9.79 22.95 10.26
C LEU A 278 -9.67 23.60 8.88
N LYS A 279 -8.63 24.42 8.66
CA LYS A 279 -8.34 25.01 7.34
C LYS A 279 -8.02 23.94 6.30
N ALA A 280 -7.21 22.93 6.64
CA ALA A 280 -6.92 21.82 5.73
C ALA A 280 -8.20 21.06 5.33
N VAL A 281 -9.08 20.77 6.30
CA VAL A 281 -10.37 20.10 6.06
C VAL A 281 -11.28 20.94 5.17
N GLU A 282 -11.37 22.26 5.39
CA GLU A 282 -12.16 23.15 4.53
C GLU A 282 -11.66 23.20 3.09
N LYS A 283 -10.34 23.08 2.86
CA LYS A 283 -9.78 23.00 1.50
C LYS A 283 -10.12 21.68 0.79
N LEU A 284 -10.34 20.59 1.52
CA LEU A 284 -10.71 19.28 0.94
C LEU A 284 -12.17 19.20 0.49
N LYS A 285 -13.04 20.05 1.04
CA LYS A 285 -14.46 20.08 0.72
C LYS A 285 -14.76 20.42 -0.75
N PRO A 286 -14.24 21.52 -1.34
CA PRO A 286 -14.51 21.86 -2.73
C PRO A 286 -13.87 20.88 -3.73
N THR A 287 -12.82 20.15 -3.34
CA THR A 287 -12.12 19.17 -4.19
C THR A 287 -12.59 17.74 -3.97
N HIS A 288 -13.70 17.52 -3.26
CA HIS A 288 -14.18 16.18 -2.91
C HIS A 288 -14.29 15.22 -4.10
N ALA A 289 -14.95 15.63 -5.19
CA ALA A 289 -15.11 14.80 -6.39
C ALA A 289 -13.78 14.49 -7.09
N GLU A 290 -12.85 15.45 -7.13
CA GLU A 290 -11.49 15.25 -7.67
C GLU A 290 -10.73 14.21 -6.82
N HIS A 291 -10.82 14.31 -5.49
CA HIS A 291 -10.22 13.34 -4.58
C HIS A 291 -10.81 11.93 -4.78
N ILE A 292 -12.13 11.79 -4.90
CA ILE A 292 -12.76 10.48 -5.16
C ILE A 292 -12.20 9.86 -6.45
N ALA A 293 -11.98 10.65 -7.50
CA ALA A 293 -11.38 10.16 -8.74
C ALA A 293 -9.90 9.71 -8.59
N HIS A 294 -9.18 10.21 -7.58
CA HIS A 294 -7.82 9.76 -7.24
C HIS A 294 -7.80 8.57 -6.28
N TYR A 295 -8.92 8.25 -5.63
CA TYR A 295 -8.99 7.35 -4.48
C TYR A 295 -9.29 5.91 -4.82
N ASP A 296 -9.40 5.59 -6.11
CA ASP A 296 -9.20 4.27 -6.69
C ASP A 296 -8.78 4.38 -8.17
N PRO A 297 -8.13 3.36 -8.76
CA PRO A 297 -7.66 3.40 -10.15
C PRO A 297 -8.77 3.46 -11.21
N SER A 298 -10.02 3.23 -10.82
CA SER A 298 -11.20 3.28 -11.69
C SER A 298 -11.94 4.63 -11.64
N GLY A 299 -11.37 5.64 -10.97
CA GLY A 299 -11.94 6.98 -10.92
C GLY A 299 -13.16 7.12 -10.03
N GLY A 300 -13.26 6.32 -8.97
CA GLY A 300 -14.38 6.33 -8.02
C GLY A 300 -15.29 5.10 -8.13
N LYS A 301 -15.24 4.37 -9.25
CA LYS A 301 -16.22 3.31 -9.57
C LYS A 301 -16.13 2.10 -8.65
N ASP A 302 -14.94 1.72 -8.23
CA ASP A 302 -14.76 0.69 -7.23
C ASP A 302 -15.29 1.14 -5.87
N ASN A 303 -14.96 2.37 -5.48
CA ASN A 303 -15.27 2.91 -4.17
C ASN A 303 -16.76 3.21 -3.96
N GLU A 304 -17.54 3.42 -5.05
CA GLU A 304 -19.02 3.51 -5.02
C GLU A 304 -19.66 2.31 -4.30
N ARG A 305 -19.04 1.12 -4.38
CA ARG A 305 -19.53 -0.10 -3.71
C ARG A 305 -19.30 -0.08 -2.19
N ARG A 306 -18.37 0.75 -1.70
CA ARG A 306 -17.96 0.82 -0.29
C ARG A 306 -18.55 2.04 0.41
N LEU A 307 -18.37 3.23 -0.15
CA LEU A 307 -18.79 4.51 0.42
C LEU A 307 -20.30 4.75 0.26
N THR A 308 -21.09 4.09 1.11
CA THR A 308 -22.54 4.05 1.01
C THR A 308 -23.27 4.75 2.17
N GLY A 309 -22.52 5.35 3.10
CA GLY A 309 -23.07 5.85 4.37
C GLY A 309 -23.34 4.76 5.42
N LYS A 310 -23.11 3.49 5.09
CA LYS A 310 -23.27 2.33 5.98
C LYS A 310 -21.92 1.74 6.36
N HIS A 311 -21.90 0.85 7.36
CA HIS A 311 -20.69 0.14 7.81
C HIS A 311 -19.51 1.08 8.11
N GLU A 312 -19.77 2.16 8.85
CA GLU A 312 -18.77 3.15 9.25
C GLU A 312 -18.10 3.91 8.10
N THR A 313 -18.76 4.01 6.94
CA THR A 313 -18.32 4.84 5.80
C THR A 313 -19.22 6.06 5.61
N ALA A 314 -18.69 7.10 4.99
CA ALA A 314 -19.48 8.21 4.46
C ALA A 314 -20.16 7.84 3.14
N SER A 315 -21.11 8.66 2.68
CA SER A 315 -21.58 8.63 1.30
C SER A 315 -20.44 9.05 0.35
N ILE A 316 -20.39 8.49 -0.86
CA ILE A 316 -19.44 8.92 -1.88
C ILE A 316 -19.73 10.31 -2.43
N ASP A 317 -20.98 10.78 -2.32
CA ASP A 317 -21.42 12.06 -2.90
C ASP A 317 -21.24 13.24 -1.94
N ASP A 318 -21.27 12.98 -0.63
CA ASP A 318 -21.32 14.00 0.41
C ASP A 318 -20.00 14.07 1.19
N PHE A 319 -19.39 15.26 1.19
CA PHE A 319 -18.26 15.54 2.07
C PHE A 319 -18.74 15.87 3.49
N SER A 320 -18.15 15.20 4.48
CA SER A 320 -18.39 15.46 5.90
C SER A 320 -17.10 15.35 6.72
N ALA A 321 -17.04 16.09 7.82
CA ALA A 321 -15.93 16.02 8.76
C ALA A 321 -16.40 16.10 10.21
N GLY A 322 -15.71 15.44 11.13
CA GLY A 322 -16.06 15.50 12.55
C GLY A 322 -15.03 14.91 13.50
N VAL A 323 -15.11 15.34 14.77
CA VAL A 323 -14.28 14.80 15.86
C VAL A 323 -14.78 13.42 16.22
N ALA A 324 -13.89 12.44 16.23
CA ALA A 324 -14.18 11.03 16.48
C ALA A 324 -15.31 10.43 15.62
N ALA A 325 -15.68 11.09 14.52
CA ALA A 325 -16.81 10.73 13.68
C ALA A 325 -16.41 9.64 12.67
N ARG A 326 -16.62 8.37 13.03
CA ARG A 326 -16.31 7.24 12.13
C ARG A 326 -17.11 7.33 10.82
N GLY A 327 -18.38 7.69 10.84
CA GLY A 327 -19.18 7.84 9.60
C GLY A 327 -18.83 9.05 8.71
N ALA A 328 -17.83 9.87 9.07
CA ALA A 328 -17.47 11.06 8.31
C ALA A 328 -16.42 10.76 7.23
N SER A 329 -16.35 11.60 6.20
CA SER A 329 -15.32 11.53 5.17
C SER A 329 -13.93 11.81 5.74
N ILE A 330 -13.83 12.87 6.56
CA ILE A 330 -12.63 13.22 7.32
C ILE A 330 -12.91 13.09 8.82
N ARG A 331 -12.06 12.34 9.52
CA ARG A 331 -12.12 12.19 10.96
C ARG A 331 -10.97 12.95 11.62
N ILE A 332 -11.29 13.73 12.65
CA ILE A 332 -10.28 14.30 13.55
C ILE A 332 -10.25 13.43 14.81
N PRO A 333 -9.13 12.78 15.15
CA PRO A 333 -9.06 11.94 16.34
C PRO A 333 -9.38 12.71 17.62
N GLN A 334 -10.02 12.06 18.59
CA GLN A 334 -10.33 12.67 19.89
C GLN A 334 -9.07 13.22 20.57
N SER A 335 -7.98 12.44 20.54
CA SER A 335 -6.70 12.85 21.12
C SER A 335 -6.09 14.10 20.46
N VAL A 336 -6.35 14.32 19.17
CA VAL A 336 -5.94 15.53 18.44
C VAL A 336 -6.83 16.71 18.84
N PHE A 337 -8.13 16.48 18.97
CA PHE A 337 -9.06 17.50 19.47
C PHE A 337 -8.71 17.94 20.90
N ASP A 338 -8.32 17.01 21.78
CA ASP A 338 -7.95 17.31 23.15
C ASP A 338 -6.62 18.07 23.23
N LYS A 339 -5.63 17.66 22.42
CA LYS A 339 -4.30 18.31 22.35
C LYS A 339 -4.28 19.63 21.58
N LYS A 340 -5.29 19.88 20.75
CA LYS A 340 -5.40 21.04 19.83
C LYS A 340 -4.26 21.15 18.80
N CYS A 341 -3.66 20.02 18.44
CA CYS A 341 -2.67 19.90 17.36
C CYS A 341 -2.49 18.41 17.01
N GLY A 342 -2.06 18.10 15.78
CA GLY A 342 -1.87 16.73 15.33
C GLY A 342 -2.14 16.52 13.85
N TYR A 343 -2.90 15.48 13.55
CA TYR A 343 -3.25 15.03 12.19
C TYR A 343 -4.77 14.94 12.02
N PHE A 344 -5.22 14.83 10.78
CA PHE A 344 -6.56 14.37 10.42
C PHE A 344 -6.47 13.07 9.63
N GLU A 345 -7.55 12.30 9.61
CA GLU A 345 -7.66 11.01 8.94
C GLU A 345 -8.66 11.14 7.78
N ASP A 346 -8.19 10.97 6.55
CA ASP A 346 -9.04 10.84 5.38
C ASP A 346 -9.50 9.38 5.23
N ARG A 347 -10.79 9.13 5.39
CA ARG A 347 -11.38 7.78 5.39
C ARG A 347 -11.88 7.36 4.00
N ARG A 348 -11.78 8.26 3.02
CA ARG A 348 -12.33 8.07 1.67
C ARG A 348 -11.47 7.18 0.75
N PRO A 349 -10.14 7.04 0.87
CA PRO A 349 -9.39 6.17 -0.04
C PRO A 349 -9.83 4.71 0.03
N SER A 350 -9.96 4.08 -1.14
CA SER A 350 -10.24 2.65 -1.29
C SER A 350 -9.01 1.81 -0.93
N ALA A 351 -9.19 0.57 -0.48
CA ALA A 351 -8.07 -0.36 -0.25
C ALA A 351 -7.17 -0.56 -1.50
N ASN A 352 -7.74 -0.50 -2.72
CA ASN A 352 -6.99 -0.64 -3.98
C ASN A 352 -6.41 0.68 -4.52
N CYS A 353 -6.46 1.78 -3.77
CA CYS A 353 -5.92 3.05 -4.24
C CYS A 353 -4.43 2.96 -4.57
N ASP A 354 -3.97 3.75 -5.56
CA ASP A 354 -2.55 4.05 -5.69
C ASP A 354 -2.17 5.08 -4.62
N PRO A 355 -1.31 4.74 -3.62
CA PRO A 355 -0.92 5.68 -2.59
C PRO A 355 -0.22 6.93 -3.14
N TYR A 356 0.46 6.88 -4.30
CA TYR A 356 1.01 8.08 -4.92
C TYR A 356 -0.07 9.06 -5.34
N SER A 357 -1.19 8.56 -5.90
CA SER A 357 -2.32 9.41 -6.30
C SER A 357 -3.03 10.02 -5.08
N VAL A 358 -3.15 9.27 -3.98
CA VAL A 358 -3.73 9.77 -2.72
C VAL A 358 -2.86 10.88 -2.12
N VAL A 359 -1.55 10.64 -1.98
CA VAL A 359 -0.59 11.61 -1.45
C VAL A 359 -0.53 12.86 -2.33
N TYR A 360 -0.49 12.69 -3.66
CA TYR A 360 -0.54 13.79 -4.61
C TYR A 360 -1.75 14.70 -4.38
N ALA A 361 -2.96 14.12 -4.32
CA ALA A 361 -4.19 14.88 -4.15
C ALA A 361 -4.23 15.63 -2.81
N LEU A 362 -3.80 14.98 -1.73
CA LEU A 362 -3.72 15.59 -0.40
C LEU A 362 -2.73 16.74 -0.35
N ILE A 363 -1.51 16.57 -0.87
CA ILE A 363 -0.51 17.65 -0.91
C ILE A 363 -1.04 18.83 -1.71
N LYS A 364 -1.58 18.56 -2.91
CA LYS A 364 -2.09 19.59 -3.81
C LYS A 364 -3.16 20.44 -3.13
N SER A 365 -4.23 19.83 -2.61
CA SER A 365 -5.34 20.58 -2.03
C SER A 365 -5.03 21.18 -0.65
N VAL A 366 -4.21 20.54 0.19
CA VAL A 366 -3.96 21.06 1.55
C VAL A 366 -2.88 22.14 1.55
N ILE A 367 -1.85 22.01 0.72
CA ILE A 367 -0.64 22.84 0.80
C ILE A 367 -0.49 23.79 -0.39
N LEU A 368 -0.76 23.33 -1.61
CA LEU A 368 -0.43 24.09 -2.82
C LEU A 368 -1.56 25.00 -3.31
N ASP A 369 -2.80 24.53 -3.20
CA ASP A 369 -4.04 25.30 -3.42
C ASP A 369 -4.40 26.14 -2.19
#